data_AF-A0A2R6CYN5-F1
#
_entry.id   AF-A0A2R6CYN5-F1
#
_cell.length_a   1.000
_cell.length_b   1.000
_cell.length_c   1.000
_cell.angle_alpha   90.00
_cell.angle_beta   90.00
_cell.angle_gamma   90.00
#
_symmetry.space_group_name_H-M   'P 1'
#
loop_
_entity.id
_entity.type
_entity.pdbx_description
1 polymer ?
#
loop_
_entity_poly.entity_id
_entity_poly.type
_entity_poly.pdbx_seq_one_letter_code
_entity_poly.pdbx_strand_id
1 'polypeptide(L)'
;MSDDTDAVDDGDTGPGEGADSGPTESADSGPTEGATDPVDERDAHGWPFELRGVTETVVTTLGPNGRWNVAALGVHAGDPATARTYGRTRTWRNFRERGGGYVQVTRDPVDFVEAALAVREESDPVLESADAWVRVAVTERDETDEDGTPVVTWTLDPREAGVERERVPTTNRGHAAVIEGTVAASRLGVPAFDTATLRERLAYFESVVERCGGPRERRAWERLTDLVEAEW
;
A
#
# COMPACT_ATOMS: atom_id res chain seq x y z
N MET A 1 -39.56 -49.83 -8.52
CA MET A 1 -40.27 -51.13 -8.41
C MET A 1 -39.75 -51.77 -7.14
N SER A 2 -40.35 -51.40 -6.00
CA SER A 2 -41.35 -52.18 -5.23
C SER A 2 -40.61 -53.16 -4.31
N ASP A 3 -40.86 -53.34 -3.02
CA ASP A 3 -41.95 -53.10 -2.06
C ASP A 3 -41.27 -52.80 -0.69
N ASP A 4 -41.74 -51.88 0.15
CA ASP A 4 -42.88 -52.00 1.10
C ASP A 4 -42.68 -53.11 2.18
N THR A 5 -42.49 -52.72 3.45
CA THR A 5 -43.25 -53.26 4.60
C THR A 5 -43.09 -52.37 5.85
N ASP A 6 -44.23 -51.92 6.34
CA ASP A 6 -44.55 -51.24 7.61
C ASP A 6 -44.26 -52.07 8.89
N ALA A 7 -44.01 -51.37 10.02
CA ALA A 7 -44.43 -51.77 11.37
C ALA A 7 -44.24 -50.65 12.42
N VAL A 8 -45.33 -49.90 12.67
CA VAL A 8 -45.98 -49.51 13.95
C VAL A 8 -45.21 -49.70 15.28
N ASP A 9 -45.17 -48.68 16.16
CA ASP A 9 -45.95 -48.64 17.43
C ASP A 9 -45.68 -47.41 18.31
N ASP A 10 -46.75 -46.98 18.97
CA ASP A 10 -46.99 -45.78 19.77
C ASP A 10 -46.31 -45.79 21.16
N GLY A 11 -46.16 -44.60 21.77
CA GLY A 11 -45.67 -44.48 23.15
C GLY A 11 -45.73 -43.09 23.77
N ASP A 12 -46.96 -42.68 24.07
CA ASP A 12 -47.43 -41.63 24.99
C ASP A 12 -46.52 -41.31 26.21
N THR A 13 -46.33 -40.01 26.53
CA THR A 13 -46.00 -39.53 27.89
C THR A 13 -46.60 -38.14 28.17
N GLY A 14 -47.33 -38.07 29.28
CA GLY A 14 -48.09 -36.91 29.79
C GLY A 14 -47.31 -35.87 30.62
N PRO A 15 -48.02 -34.96 31.34
CA PRO A 15 -47.55 -33.59 31.61
C PRO A 15 -47.40 -33.18 33.10
N GLY A 16 -46.78 -32.00 33.34
CA GLY A 16 -46.94 -31.06 34.50
C GLY A 16 -46.37 -31.52 35.86
N GLU A 17 -45.93 -30.72 36.84
CA GLU A 17 -45.81 -29.30 37.21
C GLU A 17 -44.72 -29.28 38.34
N GLY A 18 -43.82 -28.31 38.48
CA GLY A 18 -44.01 -27.07 39.23
C GLY A 18 -42.98 -26.91 40.38
N ALA A 19 -42.36 -25.73 40.52
CA ALA A 19 -42.15 -24.96 41.76
C ALA A 19 -40.99 -23.94 41.65
N ASP A 20 -41.30 -22.74 42.11
CA ASP A 20 -40.55 -21.49 42.15
C ASP A 20 -39.69 -21.35 43.43
N SER A 21 -38.52 -20.70 43.35
CA SER A 21 -37.94 -19.84 44.40
C SER A 21 -36.66 -19.14 43.91
N GLY A 22 -36.62 -17.80 44.02
CA GLY A 22 -35.52 -16.92 43.59
C GLY A 22 -34.31 -16.79 44.57
N PRO A 23 -33.58 -15.66 44.58
CA PRO A 23 -32.22 -15.59 44.04
C PRO A 23 -31.14 -15.26 45.11
N THR A 24 -29.87 -15.56 44.81
CA THR A 24 -28.72 -14.93 45.50
C THR A 24 -27.51 -14.80 44.56
N GLU A 25 -27.12 -13.55 44.29
CA GLU A 25 -25.81 -13.20 43.72
C GLU A 25 -24.68 -13.56 44.71
N SER A 26 -23.57 -14.08 44.21
CA SER A 26 -22.23 -13.83 44.75
C SER A 26 -21.20 -14.11 43.67
N ALA A 27 -20.59 -13.04 43.17
CA ALA A 27 -19.42 -13.06 42.33
C ALA A 27 -18.19 -13.53 43.12
N ASP A 28 -17.37 -14.38 42.51
CA ASP A 28 -15.95 -14.46 42.84
C ASP A 28 -15.14 -14.58 41.55
N SER A 29 -14.30 -13.57 41.34
CA SER A 29 -13.58 -13.28 40.11
C SER A 29 -12.17 -13.84 40.22
N GLY A 30 -11.90 -14.97 39.57
CA GLY A 30 -10.53 -15.40 39.31
C GLY A 30 -9.87 -14.49 38.26
N PRO A 31 -8.54 -14.25 38.34
CA PRO A 31 -7.87 -13.33 37.42
C PRO A 31 -7.84 -13.97 36.03
N THR A 32 -8.62 -13.41 35.10
CA THR A 32 -8.46 -13.72 33.68
C THR A 32 -7.13 -13.13 33.25
N GLU A 33 -6.16 -13.99 32.97
CA GLU A 33 -4.94 -13.62 32.24
C GLU A 33 -5.36 -12.78 31.04
N GLY A 34 -4.89 -11.52 31.03
CA GLY A 34 -5.26 -10.53 30.05
C GLY A 34 -5.01 -11.08 28.65
N ALA A 35 -6.10 -11.41 27.96
CA ALA A 35 -6.12 -11.42 26.52
C ALA A 35 -5.60 -10.05 26.11
N THR A 36 -4.39 -10.00 25.57
CA THR A 36 -3.93 -8.82 24.87
C THR A 36 -4.91 -8.59 23.75
N ASP A 37 -5.75 -7.57 23.90
CA ASP A 37 -6.59 -7.08 22.81
C ASP A 37 -5.73 -6.96 21.54
N PRO A 38 -6.24 -7.35 20.36
CA PRO A 38 -5.54 -7.06 19.12
C PRO A 38 -5.32 -5.55 19.08
N VAL A 39 -4.05 -5.15 18.99
CA VAL A 39 -3.65 -3.75 18.88
C VAL A 39 -4.44 -3.15 17.73
N ASP A 40 -5.30 -2.18 18.04
CA ASP A 40 -6.15 -1.54 17.05
C ASP A 40 -5.25 -0.82 16.05
N GLU A 41 -5.10 -1.36 14.83
CA GLU A 41 -4.40 -0.75 13.69
C GLU A 41 -5.12 0.50 13.16
N ARG A 42 -5.91 1.19 14.01
CA ARG A 42 -6.69 2.37 13.66
C ARG A 42 -5.94 3.65 14.00
N ASP A 43 -5.84 4.46 12.95
CA ASP A 43 -5.56 5.89 12.90
C ASP A 43 -4.09 6.27 13.03
N ALA A 44 -3.35 6.11 11.93
CA ALA A 44 -2.31 7.09 11.63
C ALA A 44 -2.99 8.48 11.59
N HIS A 45 -2.93 9.21 12.70
CA HIS A 45 -3.67 10.45 12.88
C HIS A 45 -3.38 11.43 11.72
N GLY A 46 -4.43 11.95 11.09
CA GLY A 46 -4.32 12.95 10.01
C GLY A 46 -4.20 12.40 8.58
N TRP A 47 -4.19 11.08 8.39
CA TRP A 47 -4.27 10.48 7.05
C TRP A 47 -5.75 10.28 6.62
N PRO A 48 -6.16 10.69 5.41
CA PRO A 48 -7.53 10.52 4.92
C PRO A 48 -7.81 9.11 4.35
N PHE A 49 -6.83 8.22 4.42
CA PHE A 49 -6.89 6.82 4.00
C PHE A 49 -6.07 5.95 4.95
N GLU A 50 -6.39 4.67 4.98
CA GLU A 50 -5.71 3.70 5.83
C GLU A 50 -4.34 3.35 5.26
N LEU A 51 -3.30 3.44 6.09
CA LEU A 51 -1.97 2.92 5.77
C LEU A 51 -1.87 1.47 6.22
N ARG A 52 -1.49 0.57 5.31
CA ARG A 52 -1.31 -0.86 5.61
C ARG A 52 0.05 -1.32 5.15
N GLY A 53 0.81 -1.97 6.04
CA GLY A 53 2.17 -2.47 5.73
C GLY A 53 3.02 -1.38 5.08
N VAL A 54 3.37 -1.56 3.80
CA VAL A 54 3.88 -0.49 2.94
C VAL A 54 2.80 -0.10 1.94
N THR A 55 2.33 1.14 2.02
CA THR A 55 1.40 1.72 1.05
C THR A 55 2.21 2.41 -0.05
N GLU A 56 2.08 1.93 -1.28
CA GLU A 56 2.75 2.52 -2.43
C GLU A 56 2.07 3.84 -2.83
N THR A 57 2.83 4.93 -2.82
CA THR A 57 2.33 6.27 -3.09
C THR A 57 3.21 6.99 -4.12
N VAL A 58 2.70 8.11 -4.62
CA VAL A 58 3.51 9.10 -5.34
C VAL A 58 3.75 10.29 -4.41
N VAL A 59 5.00 10.68 -4.25
CA VAL A 59 5.39 11.86 -3.48
C VAL A 59 5.82 12.98 -4.41
N THR A 60 5.41 14.21 -4.10
CA THR A 60 5.97 15.41 -4.69
C THR A 60 6.77 16.19 -3.66
N THR A 61 7.98 16.62 -4.04
CA THR A 61 8.86 17.41 -3.18
C THR A 61 9.38 18.63 -3.93
N LEU A 62 9.39 19.79 -3.25
CA LEU A 62 9.77 21.05 -3.88
C LEU A 62 11.28 21.10 -4.13
N GLY A 63 11.66 21.22 -5.40
CA GLY A 63 13.03 21.40 -5.83
C GLY A 63 13.52 22.85 -5.70
N PRO A 64 14.84 23.09 -5.84
CA PRO A 64 15.43 24.43 -5.73
C PRO A 64 15.05 25.37 -6.87
N ASN A 65 14.55 24.85 -7.99
CA ASN A 65 14.04 25.59 -9.14
C ASN A 65 12.56 26.01 -8.99
N GLY A 66 11.93 25.73 -7.83
CA GLY A 66 10.51 26.02 -7.61
C GLY A 66 9.56 25.06 -8.31
N ARG A 67 10.05 23.92 -8.82
CA ARG A 67 9.26 22.84 -9.42
C ARG A 67 9.15 21.65 -8.48
N TRP A 68 8.08 20.88 -8.60
CA TRP A 68 7.81 19.72 -7.75
C TRP A 68 8.34 18.45 -8.41
N ASN A 69 9.40 17.86 -7.83
CA ASN A 69 9.89 16.56 -8.24
C ASN A 69 8.86 15.48 -7.87
N VAL A 70 8.45 14.68 -8.85
CA VAL A 70 7.54 13.53 -8.66
C VAL A 70 8.38 12.26 -8.47
N ALA A 71 8.08 11.46 -7.45
CA ALA A 71 8.76 10.19 -7.20
C ALA A 71 7.83 9.15 -6.59
N ALA A 72 8.07 7.86 -6.86
CA ALA A 72 7.41 6.79 -6.12
C ALA A 72 7.97 6.73 -4.69
N LEU A 73 7.10 6.48 -3.70
CA LEU A 73 7.48 6.39 -2.30
C LEU A 73 6.60 5.37 -1.56
N GLY A 74 7.23 4.37 -0.95
CA GLY A 74 6.56 3.47 -0.02
C GLY A 74 6.40 4.12 1.35
N VAL A 75 5.16 4.21 1.83
CA VAL A 75 4.83 4.71 3.18
C VAL A 75 4.55 3.53 4.09
N HIS A 76 5.40 3.36 5.09
CA HIS A 76 5.27 2.34 6.11
C HIS A 76 4.25 2.78 7.16
N ALA A 77 3.23 1.95 7.36
CA ALA A 77 2.25 2.10 8.42
C ALA A 77 2.89 2.02 9.81
N GLY A 78 2.28 2.70 10.78
CA GLY A 78 2.75 2.83 12.16
C GLY A 78 2.43 4.21 12.71
N ASP A 79 2.70 4.41 14.00
CA ASP A 79 2.58 5.72 14.65
C ASP A 79 3.95 6.12 15.26
N PRO A 80 4.68 7.07 14.66
CA PRO A 80 4.33 7.78 13.43
C PRO A 80 4.62 6.94 12.17
N ALA A 81 3.93 7.27 11.06
CA ALA A 81 4.21 6.69 9.75
C ALA A 81 5.63 7.06 9.28
N THR A 82 6.26 6.18 8.50
CA THR A 82 7.64 6.41 8.02
C THR A 82 7.80 6.14 6.53
N ALA A 83 8.87 6.66 5.93
CA ALA A 83 9.27 6.34 4.56
C ALA A 83 10.79 6.28 4.45
N ARG A 84 11.29 5.56 3.44
CA ARG A 84 12.72 5.43 3.17
C ARG A 84 13.10 6.06 1.85
N THR A 85 14.22 6.75 1.83
CA THR A 85 14.87 7.21 0.60
C THR A 85 16.23 6.54 0.47
N TYR A 86 16.51 6.05 -0.73
CA TYR A 86 17.75 5.35 -1.06
C TYR A 86 18.71 6.28 -1.80
N GLY A 87 19.98 6.27 -1.40
CA GLY A 87 21.02 7.11 -1.95
C GLY A 87 20.69 8.60 -1.89
N ARG A 88 21.32 9.37 -2.78
CA ARG A 88 21.18 10.84 -2.85
C ARG A 88 20.14 11.26 -3.89
N THR A 89 18.93 10.72 -3.79
CA THR A 89 17.81 11.07 -4.70
C THR A 89 17.35 12.52 -4.54
N ARG A 90 16.60 13.02 -5.53
CA ARG A 90 15.97 14.34 -5.45
C ARG A 90 15.01 14.44 -4.27
N THR A 91 14.20 13.40 -4.02
CA THR A 91 13.32 13.33 -2.85
C THR A 91 14.11 13.42 -1.55
N TRP A 92 15.18 12.64 -1.38
CA TRP A 92 16.07 12.74 -0.21
C TRP A 92 16.59 14.17 0.00
N ARG A 93 17.15 14.77 -1.06
CA ARG A 93 17.70 16.13 -0.98
C ARG A 93 16.61 17.14 -0.61
N ASN A 94 15.46 17.07 -1.28
CA ASN A 94 14.38 18.02 -1.06
C ASN A 94 13.77 17.85 0.35
N PHE A 95 13.65 16.63 0.87
CA PHE A 95 13.27 16.41 2.27
C PHE A 95 14.28 17.04 3.24
N ARG A 96 15.57 16.84 3.03
CA ARG A 96 16.62 17.42 3.89
C ARG A 96 16.67 18.95 3.82
N GLU A 97 16.45 19.54 2.64
CA GLU A 97 16.56 20.99 2.43
C GLU A 97 15.25 21.75 2.66
N ARG A 98 14.09 21.13 2.46
CA ARG A 98 12.76 21.78 2.48
C ARG A 98 11.81 21.23 3.54
N GLY A 99 12.13 20.08 4.15
CA GLY A 99 11.42 19.55 5.32
C GLY A 99 10.02 19.00 5.06
N GLY A 100 9.64 18.71 3.82
CA GLY A 100 8.31 18.15 3.54
C GLY A 100 7.98 17.93 2.07
N GLY A 101 6.75 17.50 1.82
CA GLY A 101 6.21 17.22 0.49
C GLY A 101 4.72 16.87 0.56
N TYR A 102 4.17 16.39 -0.56
CA TYR A 102 2.81 15.86 -0.63
C TYR A 102 2.87 14.38 -0.99
N VAL A 103 2.35 13.54 -0.10
CA VAL A 103 2.16 12.11 -0.33
C VAL A 103 0.78 11.90 -0.93
N GLN A 104 0.70 11.19 -2.04
CA GLN A 104 -0.51 11.11 -2.85
C GLN A 104 -0.83 9.67 -3.20
N VAL A 105 -2.11 9.31 -3.05
CA VAL A 105 -2.62 8.05 -3.53
C VAL A 105 -3.24 8.30 -4.90
N THR A 106 -2.72 7.60 -5.89
CA THR A 106 -3.23 7.56 -7.25
C THR A 106 -3.36 6.11 -7.68
N ARG A 107 -4.25 5.86 -8.63
CA ARG A 107 -4.39 4.55 -9.30
C ARG A 107 -3.91 4.58 -10.73
N ASP A 108 -3.32 5.69 -11.16
CA ASP A 108 -2.80 5.82 -12.53
C ASP A 108 -1.46 5.08 -12.64
N PRO A 109 -1.39 3.95 -13.38
CA PRO A 109 -0.16 3.18 -13.51
C PRO A 109 0.95 3.95 -14.26
N VAL A 110 0.61 4.93 -15.10
CA VAL A 110 1.63 5.74 -15.78
C VAL A 110 2.31 6.70 -14.82
N ASP A 111 1.57 7.24 -13.85
CA ASP A 111 2.21 8.10 -12.85
C ASP A 111 3.22 7.32 -12.01
N PHE A 112 2.94 6.07 -11.65
CA PHE A 112 3.92 5.21 -10.99
C PHE A 112 5.16 4.94 -11.85
N VAL A 113 4.97 4.65 -13.15
CA VAL A 113 6.10 4.44 -14.08
C VAL A 113 6.96 5.70 -14.19
N GLU A 114 6.37 6.85 -14.45
CA GLU A 114 7.10 8.12 -14.54
C GLU A 114 7.79 8.46 -13.22
N ALA A 115 7.10 8.27 -12.09
CA ALA A 115 7.63 8.59 -10.77
C ALA A 115 8.76 7.64 -10.33
N ALA A 116 8.76 6.38 -10.79
CA ALA A 116 9.78 5.42 -10.44
C ALA A 116 11.02 5.49 -11.36
N LEU A 117 10.81 5.74 -12.65
CA LEU A 117 11.85 5.51 -13.68
C LEU A 117 12.29 6.79 -14.42
N ALA A 118 11.50 7.86 -14.38
CA ALA A 118 11.80 9.09 -15.10
C ALA A 118 12.21 10.24 -14.18
N VAL A 119 12.69 11.32 -14.79
CA VAL A 119 12.81 12.62 -14.13
C VAL A 119 11.59 13.46 -14.51
N ARG A 120 10.64 13.59 -13.60
CA ARG A 120 9.40 14.34 -13.79
C ARG A 120 9.29 15.48 -12.79
N GLU A 121 8.98 16.68 -13.30
CA GLU A 121 8.79 17.89 -12.49
C GLU A 121 7.50 18.64 -12.86
N GLU A 122 6.66 18.91 -11.88
CA GLU A 122 5.36 19.57 -12.04
C GLU A 122 5.37 21.02 -11.53
N SER A 123 4.43 21.84 -12.02
CA SER A 123 4.20 23.20 -11.49
C SER A 123 3.52 23.17 -10.13
N ASP A 124 2.62 22.20 -9.95
CA ASP A 124 1.74 22.11 -8.79
C ASP A 124 2.10 20.88 -7.94
N PRO A 125 1.89 20.95 -6.61
CA PRO A 125 2.26 19.86 -5.72
C PRO A 125 1.35 18.64 -5.86
N VAL A 126 0.06 18.84 -6.12
CA VAL A 126 -0.92 17.75 -6.21
C VAL A 126 -1.15 17.40 -7.68
N LEU A 127 -0.97 16.12 -8.02
CA LEU A 127 -1.17 15.62 -9.37
C LEU A 127 -2.67 15.57 -9.68
N GLU A 128 -3.04 15.86 -10.93
CA GLU A 128 -4.43 15.82 -11.38
C GLU A 128 -5.10 14.44 -11.17
N SER A 129 -4.30 13.37 -11.20
CA SER A 129 -4.72 11.98 -11.03
C SER A 129 -4.88 11.55 -9.56
N ALA A 130 -4.44 12.37 -8.60
CA ALA A 130 -4.54 12.03 -7.19
C ALA A 130 -6.00 11.82 -6.79
N ASP A 131 -6.27 10.73 -6.08
CA ASP A 131 -7.57 10.49 -5.45
C ASP A 131 -7.61 11.10 -4.05
N ALA A 132 -6.46 11.12 -3.36
CA ALA A 132 -6.27 11.79 -2.09
C ALA A 132 -4.79 12.19 -1.92
N TRP A 133 -4.54 13.17 -1.07
CA TRP A 133 -3.21 13.67 -0.76
C TRP A 133 -3.08 14.08 0.70
N VAL A 134 -1.84 14.05 1.19
CA VAL A 134 -1.44 14.52 2.51
C VAL A 134 -0.17 15.35 2.38
N ARG A 135 -0.23 16.61 2.78
CA ARG A 135 0.96 17.43 2.98
C ARG A 135 1.62 16.98 4.27
N VAL A 136 2.88 16.56 4.19
CA VAL A 136 3.66 16.06 5.32
C VAL A 136 4.83 17.00 5.60
N ALA A 137 5.10 17.22 6.89
CA ALA A 137 6.45 17.59 7.32
C ALA A 137 7.25 16.30 7.56
N VAL A 138 8.55 16.34 7.32
CA VAL A 138 9.42 15.18 7.55
C VAL A 138 10.51 15.49 8.56
N THR A 139 10.89 14.47 9.32
CA THR A 139 12.05 14.51 10.22
C THR A 139 12.91 13.28 9.99
N GLU A 140 14.21 13.48 9.79
CA GLU A 140 15.18 12.39 9.69
C GLU A 140 15.19 11.61 11.00
N ARG A 141 14.96 10.30 10.93
CA ARG A 141 14.90 9.42 12.11
C ARG A 141 16.21 8.66 12.28
N ASP A 142 16.71 8.06 11.21
CA ASP A 142 17.93 7.27 11.20
C ASP A 142 18.53 7.18 9.79
N GLU A 143 19.83 6.90 9.71
CA GLU A 143 20.57 6.69 8.47
C GLU A 143 21.39 5.40 8.58
N THR A 144 21.14 4.47 7.66
CA THR A 144 21.84 3.18 7.56
C THR A 144 22.53 3.05 6.21
N ASP A 145 23.37 2.03 6.04
CA ASP A 145 23.97 1.66 4.75
C ASP A 145 23.47 0.27 4.36
N GLU A 146 22.94 0.15 3.14
CA GLU A 146 22.53 -1.13 2.54
C GLU A 146 23.38 -1.34 1.28
N ASP A 147 24.36 -2.24 1.36
CA ASP A 147 25.28 -2.60 0.27
C ASP A 147 25.96 -1.38 -0.40
N GLY A 148 26.41 -0.41 0.42
CA GLY A 148 27.05 0.82 -0.06
C GLY A 148 26.07 1.90 -0.52
N THR A 149 24.76 1.68 -0.33
CA THR A 149 23.72 2.67 -0.59
C THR A 149 23.23 3.25 0.74
N PRO A 150 23.43 4.55 1.01
CA PRO A 150 22.84 5.19 2.18
C PRO A 150 21.32 5.11 2.12
N VAL A 151 20.69 4.73 3.23
CA VAL A 151 19.24 4.64 3.37
C VAL A 151 18.84 5.52 4.54
N VAL A 152 18.06 6.57 4.25
CA VAL A 152 17.54 7.46 5.27
C VAL A 152 16.09 7.14 5.54
N THR A 153 15.76 6.90 6.81
CA THR A 153 14.39 6.74 7.28
C THR A 153 13.85 8.07 7.77
N TRP A 154 12.68 8.46 7.27
CA TRP A 154 11.99 9.69 7.59
C TRP A 154 10.72 9.38 8.36
N THR A 155 10.47 10.10 9.45
CA THR A 155 9.15 10.19 10.05
C THR A 155 8.30 11.19 9.25
N LEU A 156 7.06 10.82 8.95
CA LEU A 156 6.09 11.66 8.22
C LEU A 156 5.04 12.18 9.20
N ASP A 157 4.95 13.50 9.33
CA ASP A 157 3.97 14.19 10.18
C ASP A 157 2.91 14.88 9.31
N PRO A 158 1.69 14.32 9.21
CA PRO A 158 0.57 14.89 8.45
C PRO A 158 0.21 16.30 8.94
N ARG A 159 0.09 17.25 8.01
CA ARG A 159 -0.25 18.65 8.31
C ARG A 159 -1.60 19.07 7.76
N GLU A 160 -1.86 18.65 6.52
CA GLU A 160 -3.06 18.99 5.76
C GLU A 160 -3.36 17.82 4.84
N ALA A 161 -4.63 17.54 4.61
CA ALA A 161 -5.04 16.43 3.77
C ALA A 161 -6.28 16.80 2.96
N GLY A 162 -6.42 16.17 1.80
CA GLY A 162 -7.56 16.34 0.90
C GLY A 162 -7.92 15.03 0.23
N VAL A 163 -9.22 14.83 -0.01
CA VAL A 163 -9.77 13.76 -0.85
C VAL A 163 -10.34 14.43 -2.09
N GLU A 164 -9.77 14.12 -3.24
CA GLU A 164 -10.22 14.62 -4.53
C GLU A 164 -11.32 13.73 -5.11
N ARG A 165 -11.23 12.41 -4.90
CA ARG A 165 -12.12 11.41 -5.51
C ARG A 165 -12.31 10.17 -4.63
N GLU A 166 -13.57 9.83 -4.37
CA GLU A 166 -13.94 8.56 -3.76
C GLU A 166 -14.35 7.54 -4.83
N ARG A 167 -13.84 6.30 -4.73
CA ARG A 167 -14.18 5.21 -5.67
C ARG A 167 -14.21 3.86 -4.97
N VAL A 168 -14.93 2.93 -5.61
CA VAL A 168 -14.91 1.52 -5.22
C VAL A 168 -13.64 0.85 -5.78
N PRO A 169 -12.80 0.22 -4.96
CA PRO A 169 -11.60 -0.45 -5.43
C PRO A 169 -11.95 -1.69 -6.26
N THR A 170 -11.23 -1.88 -7.36
CA THR A 170 -11.30 -3.10 -8.19
C THR A 170 -9.91 -3.70 -8.32
N THR A 171 -9.78 -5.01 -8.17
CA THR A 171 -8.50 -5.70 -8.36
C THR A 171 -8.21 -5.86 -9.85
N ASN A 172 -7.06 -5.35 -10.31
CA ASN A 172 -6.56 -5.55 -11.66
C ASN A 172 -5.12 -6.08 -11.63
N ARG A 173 -4.90 -7.29 -12.17
CA ARG A 173 -3.57 -7.91 -12.21
C ARG A 173 -2.59 -7.21 -13.13
N GLY A 174 -3.07 -6.55 -14.19
CA GLY A 174 -2.24 -5.73 -15.06
C GLY A 174 -1.70 -4.50 -14.32
N HIS A 175 -2.53 -3.84 -13.50
CA HIS A 175 -2.06 -2.73 -12.66
C HIS A 175 -0.98 -3.21 -11.68
N ALA A 176 -1.23 -4.29 -10.95
CA ALA A 176 -0.24 -4.86 -10.04
C ALA A 176 1.06 -5.27 -10.77
N ALA A 177 0.97 -5.81 -11.99
CA ALA A 177 2.13 -6.15 -12.81
C ALA A 177 2.92 -4.92 -13.26
N VAL A 178 2.27 -3.78 -13.55
CA VAL A 178 2.98 -2.52 -13.81
C VAL A 178 3.76 -2.07 -12.58
N ILE A 179 3.15 -2.09 -11.39
CA ILE A 179 3.83 -1.68 -10.14
C ILE A 179 5.04 -2.56 -9.86
N GLU A 180 4.91 -3.89 -9.94
CA GLU A 180 6.06 -4.79 -9.79
C GLU A 180 7.10 -4.61 -10.90
N GLY A 181 6.64 -4.28 -12.11
CA GLY A 181 7.48 -3.95 -13.25
C GLY A 181 8.41 -2.77 -12.97
N THR A 182 7.92 -1.70 -12.33
CA THR A 182 8.78 -0.54 -12.01
C THR A 182 9.89 -0.91 -11.01
N VAL A 183 9.61 -1.81 -10.06
CA VAL A 183 10.62 -2.31 -9.11
C VAL A 183 11.69 -3.13 -9.83
N ALA A 184 11.30 -4.04 -10.72
CA ALA A 184 12.25 -4.81 -11.51
C ALA A 184 13.07 -3.91 -12.46
N ALA A 185 12.41 -2.98 -13.13
CA ALA A 185 12.99 -2.05 -14.08
C ALA A 185 14.03 -1.11 -13.43
N SER A 186 13.71 -0.53 -12.27
CA SER A 186 14.61 0.38 -11.55
C SER A 186 15.90 -0.28 -11.05
N ARG A 187 15.94 -1.62 -11.01
CA ARG A 187 17.11 -2.43 -10.61
C ARG A 187 17.97 -2.90 -11.78
N LEU A 188 17.55 -2.66 -13.02
CA LEU A 188 18.36 -2.98 -14.19
C LEU A 188 19.67 -2.19 -14.17
N GLY A 189 20.79 -2.87 -14.44
CA GLY A 189 22.11 -2.26 -14.42
C GLY A 189 22.69 -2.00 -13.02
N VAL A 190 21.95 -2.33 -11.96
CA VAL A 190 22.46 -2.25 -10.58
C VAL A 190 23.25 -3.54 -10.26
N PRO A 191 24.55 -3.46 -9.89
CA PRO A 191 25.43 -4.63 -9.77
C PRO A 191 24.96 -5.73 -8.81
N ALA A 192 24.18 -5.38 -7.79
CA ALA A 192 23.66 -6.33 -6.80
C ALA A 192 22.56 -7.25 -7.36
N PHE A 193 22.00 -6.97 -8.54
CA PHE A 193 20.88 -7.72 -9.10
C PHE A 193 21.24 -8.43 -10.40
N ASP A 194 20.82 -9.68 -10.52
CA ASP A 194 20.97 -10.46 -11.76
C ASP A 194 20.08 -9.86 -12.86
N THR A 195 20.72 -9.30 -13.88
CA THR A 195 20.00 -8.65 -14.98
C THR A 195 19.15 -9.64 -15.77
N ALA A 196 19.61 -10.87 -16.04
CA ALA A 196 18.85 -11.85 -16.81
C ALA A 196 17.56 -12.26 -16.07
N THR A 197 17.66 -12.47 -14.76
CA THR A 197 16.51 -12.75 -13.90
C THR A 197 15.50 -11.60 -13.89
N LEU A 198 15.98 -10.35 -13.87
CA LEU A 198 15.11 -9.17 -13.97
C LEU A 198 14.41 -9.08 -15.33
N ARG A 199 15.10 -9.38 -16.43
CA ARG A 199 14.51 -9.42 -17.78
C ARG A 199 13.39 -10.47 -17.87
N GLU A 200 13.63 -11.68 -17.38
CA GLU A 200 12.63 -12.75 -17.36
C GLU A 200 11.38 -12.36 -16.55
N ARG A 201 11.59 -11.67 -15.41
CA ARG A 201 10.49 -11.12 -14.62
C ARG A 201 9.70 -10.05 -15.36
N LEU A 202 10.38 -9.13 -16.05
CA LEU A 202 9.74 -8.09 -16.86
C LEU A 202 8.91 -8.71 -18.00
N ALA A 203 9.46 -9.69 -18.73
CA ALA A 203 8.71 -10.41 -19.77
C ALA A 203 7.47 -11.14 -19.20
N TYR A 204 7.59 -11.73 -18.00
CA TYR A 204 6.43 -12.30 -17.32
C TYR A 204 5.36 -11.24 -17.00
N PHE A 205 5.74 -10.10 -16.44
CA PHE A 205 4.81 -9.02 -16.10
C PHE A 205 4.16 -8.39 -17.34
N GLU A 206 4.90 -8.24 -18.44
CA GLU A 206 4.35 -7.84 -19.74
C GLU A 206 3.20 -8.75 -20.15
N SER A 207 3.40 -10.07 -20.11
CA SER A 207 2.35 -11.04 -20.44
C SER A 207 1.11 -10.94 -19.53
N VAL A 208 1.27 -10.44 -18.29
CA VAL A 208 0.15 -10.20 -17.38
C VAL A 208 -0.57 -8.91 -17.74
N VAL A 209 0.16 -7.84 -18.09
CA VAL A 209 -0.42 -6.58 -18.60
C VAL A 209 -1.19 -6.83 -19.89
N GLU A 210 -0.65 -7.62 -20.82
CA GLU A 210 -1.32 -7.96 -22.08
C GLU A 210 -2.64 -8.71 -21.87
N ARG A 211 -2.73 -9.58 -20.85
CA ARG A 211 -3.93 -10.36 -20.56
C ARG A 211 -4.94 -9.64 -19.69
N CYS A 212 -4.50 -8.83 -18.73
CA CYS A 212 -5.34 -8.30 -17.66
C CYS A 212 -5.43 -6.77 -17.66
N GLY A 213 -4.48 -6.07 -18.29
CA GLY A 213 -4.41 -4.63 -18.34
C GLY A 213 -5.36 -4.01 -19.36
N GLY A 214 -5.91 -2.86 -19.00
CA GLY A 214 -6.64 -2.00 -19.92
C GLY A 214 -5.70 -1.09 -20.72
N PRO A 215 -6.25 -0.11 -21.46
CA PRO A 215 -5.45 0.83 -22.24
C PRO A 215 -4.43 1.62 -21.40
N ARG A 216 -4.76 1.93 -20.13
CA ARG A 216 -3.87 2.72 -19.26
C ARG A 216 -2.68 1.90 -18.78
N GLU A 217 -2.88 0.65 -18.37
CA GLU A 217 -1.79 -0.26 -17.98
C GLU A 217 -0.87 -0.57 -19.18
N ARG A 218 -1.44 -0.80 -20.37
CA ARG A 218 -0.64 -1.00 -21.59
C ARG A 218 0.23 0.21 -21.91
N ARG A 219 -0.34 1.42 -21.84
CA ARG A 219 0.43 2.66 -22.02
C ARG A 219 1.52 2.82 -20.96
N ALA A 220 1.26 2.41 -19.71
CA ALA A 220 2.27 2.42 -18.66
C ALA A 220 3.40 1.46 -18.97
N TRP A 221 3.07 0.28 -19.48
CA TRP A 221 4.06 -0.71 -19.86
C TRP A 221 4.91 -0.26 -21.05
N GLU A 222 4.29 0.26 -22.12
CA GLU A 222 4.98 0.89 -23.24
C GLU A 222 5.96 1.95 -22.76
N ARG A 223 5.49 2.84 -21.87
CA ARG A 223 6.33 3.89 -21.30
C ARG A 223 7.48 3.36 -20.44
N LEU A 224 7.25 2.30 -19.69
CA LEU A 224 8.28 1.62 -18.91
C LEU A 224 9.37 1.09 -19.84
N THR A 225 8.98 0.36 -20.88
CA THR A 225 9.88 -0.23 -21.89
C THR A 225 10.72 0.86 -22.58
N ASP A 226 10.10 1.98 -22.95
CA ASP A 226 10.81 3.14 -23.52
C ASP A 226 11.90 3.70 -22.58
N LEU A 227 11.60 3.79 -21.28
CA LEU A 227 12.50 4.39 -20.28
C LEU A 227 13.73 3.53 -19.98
N VAL A 228 13.64 2.23 -20.19
CA VAL A 228 14.73 1.27 -19.94
C VAL A 228 15.42 0.79 -21.23
N GLU A 229 15.05 1.39 -22.37
CA GLU A 229 15.61 1.12 -23.71
C GLU A 229 15.75 -0.37 -24.03
N ALA A 230 14.71 -1.16 -23.74
CA ALA A 230 14.83 -2.60 -23.77
C ALA A 230 13.77 -3.31 -24.61
N GLU A 231 14.17 -4.46 -25.14
CA GLU A 231 13.31 -5.54 -25.60
C GLU A 231 13.62 -6.75 -24.72
N TRP A 232 12.60 -7.44 -24.21
CA TRP A 232 12.74 -8.55 -23.26
C TRP A 232 12.22 -9.86 -23.84
#